data_AF-A0A9D8MUX8-F1
#
_entry.id   AF-A0A9D8MUX8-F1
#
_cell.length_a   1.000
_cell.length_b   1.000
_cell.length_c   1.000
_cell.angle_alpha   90.00
_cell.angle_beta   90.00
_cell.angle_gamma   90.00
#
_symmetry.space_group_name_H-M   'P 1'
#
loop_
_entity.id
_entity.type
_entity.pdbx_description
1 polymer ?
#
loop_
_entity_poly.entity_id
_entity_poly.type
_entity_poly.pdbx_seq_one_letter_code
_entity_poly.pdbx_strand_id
1 'polypeptide(L)'
;DVEAFAVAHPDMNFVSGVCTPLCLLDTAPYPHIRFSWCSTDFSRRPVAINYRGDVRFCNHSPYVLGNIYERPIGEILSDPAVNARYSEIPDRCKDCAMLSRCNGGCRAASEQVYGTFGKEDPILEQRNQ
;
A
#
# COMPACT_ATOMS: atom_id res chain seq x y z
N ASP A 1 18.40 3.44 17.33
CA ASP A 1 18.29 3.97 15.96
C ASP A 1 18.11 2.78 15.02
N VAL A 2 17.19 2.87 14.05
CA VAL A 2 16.86 1.78 13.12
C VAL A 2 18.07 1.40 12.28
N GLU A 3 18.87 2.38 11.86
CA GLU A 3 20.05 2.12 11.02
C GLU A 3 21.12 1.33 11.78
N ALA A 4 21.44 1.74 13.01
CA ALA A 4 22.37 0.99 13.87
C ALA A 4 21.88 -0.44 14.14
N PHE A 5 20.58 -0.62 14.33
CA PHE A 5 20.00 -1.94 14.54
C PHE A 5 20.07 -2.80 13.27
N ALA A 6 19.76 -2.23 12.10
CA ALA A 6 19.82 -2.93 10.82
C ALA A 6 21.24 -3.36 10.45
N VAL A 7 22.26 -2.52 10.71
CA VAL A 7 23.67 -2.88 10.51
C VAL A 7 24.08 -4.06 11.40
N ALA A 8 23.56 -4.12 12.63
CA ALA A 8 23.84 -5.23 13.55
C ALA A 8 23.09 -6.53 13.20
N HIS A 9 22.04 -6.46 12.36
CA HIS A 9 21.17 -7.58 12.01
C HIS A 9 20.98 -7.66 10.48
N PRO A 10 22.05 -7.99 9.72
CA PRO A 10 22.02 -8.01 8.26
C PRO A 10 21.10 -9.10 7.67
N ASP A 11 20.65 -10.05 8.49
CA ASP A 11 19.68 -11.09 8.15
C ASP A 11 18.22 -10.59 8.22
N MET A 12 17.98 -9.42 8.79
CA MET A 12 16.66 -8.82 8.93
C MET A 12 16.37 -7.81 7.81
N ASN A 13 15.12 -7.79 7.35
CA ASN A 13 14.62 -6.81 6.39
C ASN A 13 13.72 -5.79 7.08
N PHE A 14 14.04 -4.50 6.93
CA PHE A 14 13.21 -3.41 7.45
C PHE A 14 12.40 -2.80 6.31
N VAL A 15 11.10 -2.66 6.54
CA VAL A 15 10.17 -2.13 5.55
C VAL A 15 9.32 -1.04 6.19
N SER A 16 9.01 0.01 5.44
CA SER A 16 7.94 0.91 5.85
C SER A 16 6.62 0.17 5.74
N GLY A 17 5.94 -0.05 6.87
CA GLY A 17 4.70 -0.82 6.92
C GLY A 17 3.51 -0.18 6.20
N VAL A 18 3.63 1.10 5.82
CA VAL A 18 2.60 1.85 5.09
C VAL A 18 3.24 2.59 3.92
N CYS A 19 2.59 2.54 2.77
CA CYS A 19 3.06 3.22 1.56
C CYS A 19 3.09 4.74 1.81
N THR A 20 4.28 5.34 1.69
CA THR A 20 4.49 6.76 2.00
C THR A 20 4.61 7.56 0.71
N PRO A 21 3.97 8.73 0.59
CA PRO A 21 4.23 9.64 -0.52
C PRO A 21 5.69 10.13 -0.50
N LEU A 22 6.49 9.65 -1.45
CA LEU A 22 7.93 9.99 -1.53
C LEU A 22 8.21 11.44 -1.97
N CYS A 23 7.20 12.17 -2.41
CA CYS A 23 7.31 13.62 -2.59
C CYS A 23 7.25 14.39 -1.26
N LEU A 24 6.91 13.74 -0.15
CA LEU A 24 6.85 14.35 1.19
C LEU A 24 7.99 13.93 2.12
N LEU A 25 8.60 12.77 1.86
CA LEU A 25 9.64 12.18 2.70
C LEU A 25 10.91 11.94 1.88
N ASP A 26 12.01 12.55 2.29
CA ASP A 26 13.34 12.13 1.81
C ASP A 26 13.72 10.80 2.47
N THR A 27 14.05 9.83 1.63
CA THR A 27 14.38 8.46 2.03
C THR A 27 15.88 8.19 2.01
N ALA A 28 16.70 9.11 1.48
CA ALA A 28 18.14 8.96 1.44
C ALA A 28 18.79 8.72 2.81
N PRO A 29 18.30 9.32 3.92
CA PRO A 29 18.84 9.05 5.26
C PRO A 29 18.55 7.65 5.82
N TYR A 30 17.70 6.85 5.18
CA TYR A 30 17.23 5.55 5.69
C TYR A 30 17.55 4.40 4.72
N PRO A 31 18.83 4.14 4.39
CA PRO A 31 19.21 3.18 3.36
C PRO A 31 18.82 1.73 3.68
N HIS A 32 18.64 1.38 4.96
CA HIS A 32 18.23 0.02 5.37
C HIS A 32 16.72 -0.17 5.46
N ILE A 33 15.92 0.89 5.28
CA ILE A 33 14.45 0.81 5.25
C ILE A 33 13.96 0.78 3.81
N ARG A 34 13.29 -0.31 3.42
CA ARG A 34 12.64 -0.39 2.12
C ARG A 34 11.28 0.32 2.14
N PHE A 35 11.15 1.32 1.29
CA PHE A 35 9.87 1.97 0.98
C PHE A 35 9.27 1.35 -0.28
N SER A 36 7.99 1.00 -0.21
CA SER A 36 7.27 0.37 -1.33
C SER A 36 5.83 0.88 -1.44
N TRP A 37 5.13 0.36 -2.45
CA TRP A 37 3.72 0.62 -2.71
C TRP A 37 2.93 -0.68 -2.75
N CYS A 38 1.61 -0.60 -2.56
CA CYS A 38 0.73 -1.75 -2.74
C CYS A 38 0.52 -2.02 -4.23
N SER A 39 0.98 -3.19 -4.70
CA SER A 39 0.71 -3.67 -6.05
C SER A 39 -0.62 -4.42 -6.13
N THR A 40 -1.23 -4.43 -7.30
CA THR A 40 -2.34 -5.34 -7.62
C THR A 40 -1.87 -6.80 -7.64
N ASP A 41 -0.59 -7.06 -7.91
CA ASP A 41 0.06 -8.35 -7.70
C ASP A 41 0.10 -8.67 -6.20
N PHE A 42 -0.77 -9.59 -5.77
CA PHE A 42 -0.94 -9.97 -4.37
C PHE A 42 0.29 -10.69 -3.80
N SER A 43 1.20 -11.22 -4.62
CA SER A 43 2.45 -11.83 -4.13
C SER A 43 3.44 -10.79 -3.60
N ARG A 44 3.22 -9.50 -3.90
CA ARG A 44 4.12 -8.39 -3.59
C ARG A 44 3.60 -7.46 -2.48
N ARG A 45 2.54 -7.85 -1.78
CA ARG A 45 1.95 -7.07 -0.68
C ARG A 45 1.40 -7.98 0.42
N PRO A 46 1.28 -7.48 1.66
CA PRO A 46 0.52 -8.19 2.69
C PRO A 46 -0.97 -8.26 2.30
N VAL A 47 -1.60 -9.38 2.68
CA VAL A 47 -3.05 -9.61 2.57
C VAL A 47 -3.60 -9.69 3.99
N ALA A 48 -4.76 -9.07 4.24
CA ALA A 48 -5.40 -9.11 5.54
C ALA A 48 -6.55 -10.12 5.53
N ILE A 49 -6.58 -10.98 6.54
CA ILE A 49 -7.66 -11.94 6.77
C ILE A 49 -8.07 -11.81 8.24
N ASN A 50 -9.37 -11.68 8.52
CA ASN A 50 -9.87 -11.63 9.89
C ASN A 50 -10.33 -13.04 10.36
N TYR A 51 -10.68 -13.16 11.65
CA TYR A 51 -11.13 -14.44 12.22
C TYR A 51 -12.44 -14.99 11.60
N ARG A 52 -13.23 -14.13 10.94
CA ARG A 52 -14.44 -14.54 10.21
C ARG A 52 -14.14 -15.04 8.79
N GLY A 53 -12.88 -15.02 8.38
CA GLY A 53 -12.44 -15.45 7.06
C GLY A 53 -12.47 -14.35 6.00
N ASP A 54 -12.84 -13.11 6.34
CA ASP A 54 -12.95 -12.03 5.35
C ASP A 54 -11.56 -11.61 4.87
N VAL A 55 -11.37 -11.64 3.56
CA VAL A 55 -10.13 -11.23 2.87
C VAL A 55 -10.23 -9.77 2.46
N ARG A 56 -9.20 -8.98 2.77
CA ARG A 56 -9.11 -7.55 2.40
C ARG A 56 -7.79 -7.26 1.70
N PHE A 57 -7.79 -6.20 0.88
CA PHE A 57 -6.61 -5.82 0.08
C PHE A 57 -5.38 -5.53 0.95
N CYS A 58 -5.59 -4.88 2.09
CA CYS A 58 -4.61 -4.75 3.16
C CYS A 58 -5.37 -4.52 4.47
N ASN A 59 -4.65 -4.41 5.60
CA ASN A 59 -5.27 -4.16 6.90
C ASN A 59 -5.99 -2.80 6.97
N HIS A 60 -5.61 -1.84 6.13
CA HIS A 60 -6.20 -0.49 6.07
C HIS A 60 -7.39 -0.37 5.10
N SER A 61 -7.56 -1.30 4.17
CA SER A 61 -8.72 -1.24 3.26
C SER A 61 -9.98 -1.69 4.02
N PRO A 62 -11.08 -0.93 3.99
CA PRO A 62 -12.36 -1.35 4.59
C PRO A 62 -13.10 -2.39 3.73
N TYR A 63 -12.68 -2.59 2.47
CA TYR A 63 -13.43 -3.39 1.51
C TYR A 63 -13.10 -4.89 1.61
N VAL A 64 -14.15 -5.71 1.76
CA VAL A 64 -14.06 -7.18 1.77
C VAL A 64 -14.09 -7.72 0.34
N LEU A 65 -13.03 -8.43 -0.05
CA LEU A 65 -12.85 -9.02 -1.39
C LEU A 65 -13.59 -10.37 -1.54
N GLY A 66 -13.85 -11.03 -0.42
CA GLY A 66 -14.47 -12.34 -0.34
C GLY A 66 -14.14 -13.00 1.00
N ASN A 67 -14.53 -14.26 1.16
CA ASN A 67 -14.34 -15.02 2.38
C ASN A 67 -13.68 -16.38 2.10
N ILE A 68 -12.64 -16.74 2.86
CA ILE A 68 -11.90 -18.00 2.66
C ILE A 68 -12.71 -19.26 2.99
N TYR A 69 -13.82 -19.14 3.72
CA TYR A 69 -14.73 -20.24 3.98
C TYR A 69 -15.69 -20.50 2.81
N GLU A 70 -15.77 -19.58 1.84
CA GLU A 70 -16.65 -19.67 0.68
C GLU A 70 -15.91 -20.08 -0.61
N ARG A 71 -14.72 -19.51 -0.85
CA ARG A 71 -13.89 -19.83 -2.03
C ARG A 71 -12.38 -19.70 -1.73
N PRO A 72 -11.50 -20.38 -2.51
CA PRO A 72 -10.06 -20.33 -2.30
C PRO A 72 -9.49 -18.89 -2.35
N ILE A 73 -8.55 -18.58 -1.47
CA ILE A 73 -7.94 -17.24 -1.39
C ILE A 73 -7.28 -16.80 -2.71
N GLY A 74 -6.69 -17.74 -3.45
CA GLY A 74 -6.12 -17.46 -4.77
C GLY A 74 -7.14 -16.88 -5.73
N GLU A 75 -8.35 -17.47 -5.79
CA GLU A 75 -9.44 -16.99 -6.63
C GLU A 75 -9.96 -15.62 -6.18
N ILE A 76 -10.05 -15.38 -4.87
CA ILE A 76 -10.44 -14.08 -4.30
C ILE A 76 -9.47 -12.98 -4.74
N LEU A 77 -8.17 -13.26 -4.63
CA LEU A 77 -7.12 -12.26 -4.89
C LEU A 77 -6.82 -12.08 -6.38
N SER A 78 -7.05 -13.10 -7.21
CA SER A 78 -6.90 -13.02 -8.68
C SER A 78 -8.14 -12.52 -9.40
N ASP A 79 -9.23 -12.26 -8.69
CA ASP A 79 -10.49 -11.78 -9.26
C ASP A 79 -10.25 -10.47 -10.07
N PRO A 80 -10.61 -10.41 -11.36
CA PRO A 80 -10.37 -9.23 -12.18
C PRO A 80 -11.01 -7.94 -11.61
N ALA A 81 -12.10 -8.05 -10.85
CA ALA A 81 -12.73 -6.91 -10.20
C ALA A 81 -11.83 -6.26 -9.13
N VAL A 82 -10.99 -7.06 -8.46
CA VAL A 82 -9.98 -6.58 -7.51
C VAL A 82 -8.94 -5.74 -8.24
N ASN A 83 -8.42 -6.23 -9.36
CA ASN A 83 -7.45 -5.47 -10.15
C ASN A 83 -8.04 -4.16 -10.69
N ALA A 84 -9.28 -4.19 -11.18
CA ALA A 84 -9.95 -3.00 -11.69
C ALA A 84 -10.17 -1.93 -10.60
N ARG A 85 -10.52 -2.35 -9.38
CA ARG A 85 -10.74 -1.43 -8.25
C ARG A 85 -9.47 -0.74 -7.77
N TYR A 86 -8.32 -1.42 -7.87
CA TYR A 86 -7.09 -0.99 -7.21
C TYR A 86 -5.98 -0.51 -8.17
N SER A 87 -6.24 -0.47 -9.48
CA SER A 87 -5.29 -0.04 -10.50
C SER A 87 -5.28 1.47 -10.78
N GLU A 88 -6.22 2.22 -10.21
CA GLU A 88 -6.32 3.67 -10.44
C GLU A 88 -5.10 4.44 -9.93
N ILE A 89 -4.65 5.41 -10.74
CA ILE A 89 -3.54 6.31 -10.44
C ILE A 89 -4.10 7.73 -10.30
N PRO A 90 -3.81 8.44 -9.20
CA PRO A 90 -4.25 9.82 -9.01
C PRO A 90 -3.75 10.76 -10.11
N ASP A 91 -4.61 11.70 -10.53
CA ASP A 91 -4.27 12.67 -11.57
C ASP A 91 -3.00 13.47 -11.24
N ARG A 92 -2.88 13.96 -10.00
CA ARG A 92 -1.69 14.67 -9.51
C ARG A 92 -0.40 13.85 -9.59
N CYS A 93 -0.52 12.52 -9.58
CA CYS A 93 0.62 11.61 -9.58
C CYS A 93 1.03 11.16 -10.99
N LYS A 94 0.21 11.37 -12.03
CA LYS A 94 0.48 10.87 -13.39
C LYS A 94 1.82 11.37 -13.97
N ASP A 95 2.14 12.64 -13.73
CA ASP A 95 3.39 13.26 -14.19
C ASP A 95 4.47 13.32 -13.08
N CYS A 96 4.26 12.65 -11.95
CA CYS A 96 5.20 12.67 -10.84
C CYS A 96 6.39 11.73 -11.12
N ALA A 97 7.61 12.27 -11.09
CA ALA A 97 8.84 11.48 -11.25
C ALA A 97 9.01 10.34 -10.23
N MET A 98 8.32 10.42 -9.07
CA MET A 98 8.37 9.40 -8.02
C MET A 98 7.23 8.37 -8.11
N LEU A 99 6.32 8.47 -9.09
CA LEU A 99 5.13 7.61 -9.20
C LEU A 99 5.47 6.12 -9.15
N SER A 100 6.48 5.68 -9.90
CA SER A 100 6.91 4.28 -9.96
C SER A 100 7.45 3.74 -8.64
N ARG A 101 7.78 4.62 -7.68
CA ARG A 101 8.35 4.27 -6.37
C ARG A 101 7.33 4.31 -5.23
N CYS A 102 6.23 5.07 -5.35
CA CYS A 102 5.26 5.24 -4.27
C CYS A 102 3.80 4.96 -4.69
N ASN A 103 3.52 4.95 -5.99
CA ASN A 103 2.19 4.83 -6.59
C ASN A 103 1.14 5.78 -6.00
N GLY A 104 1.51 7.00 -5.60
CA GLY A 104 0.61 7.96 -4.98
C GLY A 104 0.33 7.73 -3.49
N GLY A 105 1.22 7.00 -2.79
CA GLY A 105 1.16 6.77 -1.34
C GLY A 105 0.20 5.65 -0.92
N CYS A 106 -0.39 5.76 0.26
CA CYS A 106 -1.31 4.77 0.79
C CYS A 106 -2.66 4.87 0.09
N ARG A 107 -2.90 3.99 -0.89
CA ARG A 107 -4.18 3.94 -1.61
C ARG A 107 -5.36 3.59 -0.70
N ALA A 108 -5.13 2.77 0.32
CA ALA A 108 -6.14 2.45 1.32
C ALA A 108 -6.47 3.65 2.23
N ALA A 109 -5.56 4.62 2.41
CA ALA A 109 -5.90 5.88 3.08
C ALA A 109 -6.83 6.72 2.20
N SER A 110 -6.57 6.76 0.89
CA SER A 110 -7.47 7.38 -0.09
C SER A 110 -8.86 6.74 -0.09
N GLU A 111 -8.95 5.41 -0.04
CA GLU A 111 -10.24 4.70 0.05
C GLU A 111 -11.00 5.03 1.34
N GLN A 112 -10.31 5.10 2.48
CA GLN A 112 -10.95 5.42 3.75
C GLN A 112 -11.49 6.85 3.82
N VAL A 113 -10.78 7.82 3.24
CA VAL A 113 -11.16 9.25 3.30
C VAL A 113 -12.11 9.64 2.17
N TYR A 114 -11.87 9.15 0.96
CA TYR A 114 -12.57 9.59 -0.25
C TYR A 114 -13.45 8.50 -0.88
N GLY A 115 -13.41 7.26 -0.39
CA GLY A 115 -14.15 6.14 -0.97
C GLY A 115 -13.62 5.65 -2.32
N THR A 116 -12.42 6.08 -2.73
CA THR A 116 -11.86 5.76 -4.05
C THR A 116 -10.34 5.52 -3.99
N PHE A 117 -9.82 4.74 -4.94
CA PHE A 117 -8.40 4.63 -5.26
C PHE A 117 -7.98 5.61 -6.36
N GLY A 118 -8.79 6.60 -6.71
CA GLY A 118 -8.48 7.61 -7.73
C GLY A 118 -7.87 8.90 -7.18
N LYS A 119 -7.87 9.12 -5.87
CA LYS A 119 -7.31 10.33 -5.23
C LYS A 119 -5.97 10.07 -4.57
N GLU A 120 -5.09 11.04 -4.48
CA GLU A 120 -3.80 10.89 -3.79
C GLU A 120 -3.96 10.52 -2.29
N ASP A 121 -2.87 10.14 -1.64
CA ASP A 121 -2.85 9.96 -0.19
C ASP A 121 -3.27 11.27 0.52
N PRO A 122 -4.28 11.25 1.43
CA PRO A 122 -4.82 12.45 2.07
C PRO A 122 -3.78 13.34 2.78
N ILE A 123 -2.64 12.78 3.20
CA ILE A 123 -1.56 13.56 3.82
C ILE A 123 -0.99 14.65 2.87
N LEU A 124 -1.16 14.48 1.56
CA LEU A 124 -0.74 15.45 0.54
C LEU A 124 -1.62 16.70 0.51
N GLU A 125 -2.85 16.63 1.03
CA GLU A 125 -3.75 17.79 1.16
C GLU A 125 -3.47 18.55 2.47
N GLN A 126 -3.11 17.85 3.55
CA GLN A 126 -2.85 18.44 4.86
C GLN A 126 -1.60 19.34 4.92
N ARG A 127 -0.68 19.19 3.95
CA ARG A 127 0.53 20.02 3.85
C ARG A 127 0.34 21.39 3.20
N ASN A 128 -0.83 21.63 2.61
CA ASN A 128 -1.19 22.92 2.01
C ASN A 128 -1.97 23.83 3.00
N GLN A 129 -2.06 23.42 4.27
CA GLN A 129 -2.61 24.18 5.39
C GLN A 129 -1.48 24.63 6.31
#